data_AF-A0A5R8MCF5-F1
#
_entry.id   AF-A0A5R8MCF5-F1
#
_cell.length_a   1.000
_cell.length_b   1.000
_cell.length_c   1.000
_cell.angle_alpha   90.00
_cell.angle_beta   90.00
_cell.angle_gamma   90.00
#
_symmetry.space_group_name_H-M   'P 1'
#
loop_
_entity.id
_entity.type
_entity.pdbx_description
1 polymer ?
#
loop_
_entity_poly.entity_id
_entity_poly.type
_entity_poly.pdbx_seq_one_letter_code
_entity_poly.pdbx_strand_id
1 'polypeptide(L)'
;MTIRRLATWATTCLLLASQALAQSADEFTLEATFLSEGYSPAVTVSGRALVGVMLDPEGHPNDQGSEQQLHAWLPAGIETQGQQLCVTLTSRDGLYTGLLQAALDPLSSPSDASRPINVTFTSQREEYYSRYQETPPPHRLAVLAEIKPACTPAEPTGPILPVAWADVEAPGILNVMVNSSRMRTLFAVPVDRPGGEGKARHLAVECDDIDATQRIAFDTICRVDLAQLNEAGDPRLDEAELVRMRGPSPARTIPVPLAQ
;
A
#
# COMPACT_ATOMS: atom_id res chain seq x y z
N MET A 1 -51.10 51.80 -41.35
CA MET A 1 -50.08 52.86 -41.34
C MET A 1 -49.74 53.19 -39.89
N THR A 2 -48.83 52.43 -39.26
CA THR A 2 -47.96 52.89 -38.15
C THR A 2 -46.96 51.79 -37.78
N ILE A 3 -45.73 52.25 -37.55
CA ILE A 3 -44.45 51.55 -37.40
C ILE A 3 -44.36 50.81 -36.06
N ARG A 4 -43.63 49.68 -36.00
CA ARG A 4 -42.63 49.41 -34.94
C ARG A 4 -41.61 48.35 -35.33
N ARG A 5 -40.35 48.77 -35.26
CA ARG A 5 -39.09 48.02 -35.40
C ARG A 5 -38.89 47.08 -34.21
N LEU A 6 -38.00 46.10 -34.37
CA LEU A 6 -36.99 45.56 -33.41
C LEU A 6 -36.39 44.32 -34.14
N ALA A 7 -35.23 44.36 -34.81
CA ALA A 7 -33.88 44.54 -34.29
C ALA A 7 -33.56 43.60 -33.11
N THR A 8 -33.40 42.30 -33.37
CA THR A 8 -32.73 41.38 -32.44
C THR A 8 -31.32 41.09 -32.96
N TRP A 9 -30.39 41.76 -32.31
CA TRP A 9 -28.96 41.64 -32.48
C TRP A 9 -28.44 40.34 -31.86
N ALA A 10 -27.39 39.82 -32.49
CA ALA A 10 -26.35 38.93 -32.00
C ALA A 10 -26.39 38.56 -30.51
N THR A 11 -26.46 37.26 -30.23
CA THR A 11 -25.89 36.69 -28.99
C THR A 11 -25.40 35.28 -29.28
N THR A 12 -24.40 35.18 -30.17
CA THR A 12 -23.69 33.93 -30.48
C THR A 12 -22.23 34.10 -30.09
N CYS A 13 -21.96 34.28 -28.80
CA CYS A 13 -20.61 34.27 -28.24
C CYS A 13 -20.76 34.13 -26.72
N LEU A 14 -20.51 32.94 -26.15
CA LEU A 14 -20.09 32.67 -24.75
C LEU A 14 -20.43 31.22 -24.32
N LEU A 15 -20.00 30.21 -25.07
CA LEU A 15 -19.98 28.82 -24.59
C LEU A 15 -18.66 28.09 -24.90
N LEU A 16 -17.57 28.83 -25.14
CA LEU A 16 -16.27 28.27 -25.54
C LEU A 16 -15.13 28.54 -24.54
N ALA A 17 -15.41 28.87 -23.28
CA ALA A 17 -14.36 29.20 -22.30
C ALA A 17 -14.51 28.47 -20.96
N SER A 18 -14.96 27.22 -20.98
CA SER A 18 -14.94 26.36 -19.79
C SER A 18 -14.39 24.98 -20.12
N GLN A 19 -13.30 24.94 -20.89
CA GLN A 19 -12.31 23.88 -20.73
C GLN A 19 -11.23 24.44 -19.82
N ALA A 20 -11.59 24.65 -18.55
CA ALA A 20 -10.59 24.70 -17.51
C ALA A 20 -9.90 23.34 -17.56
N LEU A 21 -8.61 23.36 -17.89
CA LEU A 21 -7.72 22.23 -17.79
C LEU A 21 -7.89 21.63 -16.39
N ALA A 22 -8.64 20.53 -16.30
CA ALA A 22 -8.38 19.55 -15.27
C ALA A 22 -7.01 18.96 -15.63
N GLN A 23 -5.94 19.66 -15.28
CA GLN A 23 -4.65 19.01 -15.10
C GLN A 23 -4.92 17.96 -14.01
N SER A 24 -4.98 16.69 -14.43
CA SER A 24 -4.83 15.58 -13.50
C SER A 24 -3.64 15.93 -12.61
N ALA A 25 -3.87 15.97 -11.30
CA ALA A 25 -2.82 16.23 -10.33
C ALA A 25 -1.60 15.39 -10.72
N ASP A 26 -0.46 16.03 -11.01
CA ASP A 26 0.70 15.37 -11.60
C ASP A 26 1.03 14.08 -10.82
N GLU A 27 0.90 12.95 -11.51
CA GLU A 27 1.21 11.63 -10.98
C GLU A 27 2.73 11.52 -10.87
N PHE A 28 3.24 11.43 -9.64
CA PHE A 28 4.67 11.46 -9.42
C PHE A 28 5.27 10.07 -9.59
N THR A 29 6.34 9.96 -10.38
CA THR A 29 7.02 8.68 -10.65
C THR A 29 8.38 8.61 -9.97
N LEU A 30 8.60 7.56 -9.20
CA LEU A 30 9.86 7.14 -8.61
C LEU A 30 10.41 5.92 -9.35
N GLU A 31 11.62 6.05 -9.87
CA GLU A 31 12.36 4.91 -10.38
C GLU A 31 13.04 4.17 -9.22
N ALA A 32 12.67 2.91 -9.00
CA ALA A 32 13.25 2.03 -8.02
C ALA A 32 14.24 1.05 -8.66
N THR A 33 15.27 0.71 -7.89
CA THR A 33 16.33 -0.22 -8.31
C THR A 33 16.39 -1.41 -7.37
N PHE A 34 16.65 -2.59 -7.91
CA PHE A 34 16.85 -3.78 -7.09
C PHE A 34 18.19 -3.71 -6.33
N LEU A 35 18.12 -3.89 -5.02
CA LEU A 35 19.26 -4.24 -4.19
C LEU A 35 19.53 -5.74 -4.22
N SER A 36 18.46 -6.54 -4.23
CA SER A 36 18.53 -7.98 -4.39
C SER A 36 17.25 -8.51 -5.02
N GLU A 37 17.39 -9.43 -5.96
CA GLU A 37 16.28 -10.13 -6.58
C GLU A 37 16.59 -11.63 -6.64
N GLY A 38 15.69 -12.44 -6.11
CA GLY A 38 15.86 -13.88 -5.95
C GLY A 38 14.66 -14.62 -6.50
N TYR A 39 14.94 -15.65 -7.29
CA TYR A 39 13.97 -16.65 -7.68
C TYR A 39 14.59 -18.03 -7.49
N SER A 40 14.10 -18.80 -6.52
CA SER A 40 14.58 -20.14 -6.22
C SER A 40 13.41 -21.09 -6.02
N PRO A 41 13.34 -22.23 -6.73
CA PRO A 41 12.32 -23.26 -6.49
C PRO A 41 12.57 -24.07 -5.20
N ALA A 42 13.73 -23.90 -4.56
CA ALA A 42 14.14 -24.64 -3.36
C ALA A 42 14.39 -23.66 -2.20
N VAL A 43 13.33 -23.24 -1.52
CA VAL A 43 13.41 -22.26 -0.42
C VAL A 43 12.82 -22.83 0.86
N THR A 44 13.52 -22.60 1.98
CA THR A 44 13.01 -22.76 3.34
C THR A 44 12.29 -21.49 3.74
N VAL A 45 10.99 -21.60 4.02
CA VAL A 45 10.15 -20.50 4.48
C VAL A 45 10.50 -20.16 5.94
N SER A 46 11.55 -19.36 6.13
CA SER A 46 11.82 -18.66 7.38
C SER A 46 11.89 -17.18 7.06
N GLY A 47 10.98 -16.37 7.63
CA GLY A 47 10.83 -14.98 7.23
C GLY A 47 10.28 -14.07 8.32
N ARG A 48 10.15 -12.78 7.98
CA ARG A 48 9.49 -11.77 8.80
C ARG A 48 8.02 -12.17 9.02
N ALA A 49 7.48 -11.84 10.18
CA ALA A 49 6.08 -12.13 10.48
C ALA A 49 5.13 -11.24 9.65
N LEU A 50 5.37 -9.94 9.59
CA LEU A 50 4.71 -9.06 8.62
C LEU A 50 5.38 -9.24 7.25
N VAL A 51 4.58 -9.55 6.23
CA VAL A 51 5.06 -9.81 4.87
C VAL A 51 4.61 -8.73 3.89
N GLY A 52 3.42 -8.14 4.08
CA GLY A 52 2.96 -7.06 3.21
C GLY A 52 1.77 -6.29 3.76
N VAL A 53 1.57 -5.10 3.20
CA VAL A 53 0.40 -4.24 3.43
C VAL A 53 -0.02 -3.71 2.07
N MET A 54 -1.15 -4.18 1.55
CA MET A 54 -1.62 -3.82 0.21
C MET A 54 -3.07 -3.33 0.25
N LEU A 55 -3.45 -2.49 -0.71
CA LEU A 55 -4.83 -2.03 -0.89
C LEU A 55 -5.67 -3.11 -1.60
N ASP A 56 -6.99 -3.06 -1.40
CA ASP A 56 -7.98 -3.79 -2.20
C ASP A 56 -8.70 -2.81 -3.15
N PRO A 57 -8.84 -3.12 -4.45
CA PRO A 57 -8.25 -4.26 -5.14
C PRO A 57 -6.72 -4.16 -5.26
N GLU A 58 -6.03 -5.29 -5.06
CA GLU A 58 -4.55 -5.30 -5.13
C GLU A 58 -4.01 -5.15 -6.56
N GLY A 59 -4.77 -5.57 -7.56
CA GLY A 59 -4.31 -5.63 -8.96
C GLY A 59 -3.28 -6.73 -9.23
N HIS A 60 -2.64 -6.65 -10.40
CA HIS A 60 -1.60 -7.57 -10.83
C HIS A 60 -0.41 -6.81 -11.42
N PRO A 61 0.83 -7.33 -11.24
CA PRO A 61 1.97 -6.79 -11.95
C PRO A 61 1.79 -6.92 -13.46
N ASN A 62 2.57 -6.15 -14.23
CA ASN A 62 2.56 -6.22 -15.69
C ASN A 62 2.95 -7.64 -16.13
N ASP A 63 2.09 -8.24 -16.95
CA ASP A 63 2.22 -9.63 -17.42
C ASP A 63 3.26 -9.80 -18.54
N GLN A 64 3.65 -8.69 -19.19
CA GLN A 64 4.54 -8.66 -20.34
C GLN A 64 5.74 -7.73 -20.09
N GLY A 65 6.94 -8.29 -20.20
CA GLY A 65 8.19 -7.56 -20.11
C GLY A 65 8.76 -7.42 -18.71
N SER A 66 9.95 -6.85 -18.65
CA SER A 66 10.70 -6.61 -17.41
C SER A 66 10.23 -5.38 -16.64
N GLU A 67 9.49 -4.47 -17.27
CA GLU A 67 9.06 -3.20 -16.68
C GLU A 67 7.81 -3.38 -15.84
N GLN A 68 7.90 -3.00 -14.57
CA GLN A 68 6.86 -3.18 -13.57
C GLN A 68 6.53 -1.84 -12.93
N GLN A 69 5.26 -1.70 -12.51
CA GLN A 69 4.74 -0.50 -11.87
C GLN A 69 3.95 -0.89 -10.63
N LEU A 70 4.20 -0.19 -9.53
CA LEU A 70 3.52 -0.33 -8.25
C LEU A 70 3.07 1.05 -7.80
N HIS A 71 1.84 1.19 -7.34
CA HIS A 71 1.32 2.42 -6.77
C HIS A 71 1.48 2.40 -5.25
N ALA A 72 2.17 3.38 -4.68
CA ALA A 72 2.37 3.52 -3.24
C ALA A 72 1.68 4.78 -2.72
N TRP A 73 0.86 4.64 -1.68
CA TRP A 73 0.10 5.76 -1.14
C TRP A 73 0.92 6.53 -0.10
N LEU A 74 1.37 7.74 -0.45
CA LEU A 74 2.07 8.62 0.48
C LEU A 74 1.09 9.65 1.06
N PRO A 75 0.80 9.59 2.37
CA PRO A 75 0.00 10.62 3.01
C PRO A 75 0.76 11.94 3.10
N ALA A 76 -0.01 13.02 3.24
CA ALA A 76 0.56 14.35 3.40
C ALA A 76 1.27 14.50 4.76
N GLY A 77 2.36 15.27 4.80
CA GLY A 77 3.05 15.58 6.05
C GLY A 77 4.10 14.55 6.50
N ILE A 78 4.31 13.47 5.74
CA ILE A 78 5.42 12.55 5.97
C ILE A 78 6.75 13.19 5.55
N GLU A 79 7.74 13.14 6.44
CA GLU A 79 9.11 13.58 6.16
C GLU A 79 9.81 12.61 5.22
N THR A 80 10.25 13.12 4.07
CA THR A 80 10.87 12.33 2.99
C THR A 80 12.32 12.71 2.75
N GLN A 81 12.80 13.82 3.30
CA GLN A 81 14.16 14.30 3.07
C GLN A 81 15.20 13.34 3.66
N GLY A 82 16.16 12.91 2.84
CA GLY A 82 17.19 11.96 3.23
C GLY A 82 16.66 10.55 3.52
N GLN A 83 15.42 10.25 3.10
CA GLN A 83 14.81 8.94 3.24
C GLN A 83 14.81 8.18 1.90
N GLN A 84 14.67 6.86 2.02
CA GLN A 84 14.50 5.92 0.93
C GLN A 84 13.17 5.19 1.08
N LEU A 85 12.51 4.93 -0.05
CA LEU A 85 11.43 3.96 -0.13
C LEU A 85 12.03 2.57 -0.31
N CYS A 86 11.83 1.71 0.67
CA CYS A 86 12.31 0.33 0.69
C CYS A 86 11.16 -0.62 0.43
N VAL A 87 11.15 -1.25 -0.74
CA VAL A 87 10.06 -2.15 -1.16
C VAL A 87 10.54 -3.59 -1.09
N THR A 88 9.92 -4.38 -0.22
CA THR A 88 10.12 -5.83 -0.17
C THR A 88 8.99 -6.53 -0.91
N LEU A 89 9.32 -7.36 -1.90
CA LEU A 89 8.41 -8.20 -2.65
C LEU A 89 8.56 -9.65 -2.17
N THR A 90 7.46 -10.33 -1.85
CA THR A 90 7.48 -11.75 -1.46
C THR A 90 6.30 -12.49 -2.08
N SER A 91 6.61 -13.42 -2.98
CA SER A 91 5.60 -14.34 -3.53
C SER A 91 5.01 -15.23 -2.44
N ARG A 92 3.75 -15.62 -2.62
CA ARG A 92 3.05 -16.41 -1.60
C ARG A 92 3.66 -17.79 -1.39
N ASP A 93 4.21 -18.43 -2.40
CA ASP A 93 4.92 -19.71 -2.28
C ASP A 93 6.38 -19.54 -1.81
N GLY A 94 6.85 -18.29 -1.68
CA GLY A 94 8.19 -17.93 -1.24
C GLY A 94 9.29 -18.18 -2.28
N LEU A 95 8.93 -18.50 -3.53
CA LEU A 95 9.92 -18.81 -4.56
C LEU A 95 10.57 -17.54 -5.13
N TYR A 96 9.82 -16.45 -5.19
CA TYR A 96 10.29 -15.11 -5.58
C TYR A 96 10.36 -14.16 -4.38
N THR A 97 11.48 -13.44 -4.32
CA THR A 97 11.73 -12.35 -3.36
C THR A 97 12.46 -11.20 -4.05
N GLY A 98 12.07 -9.97 -3.73
CA GLY A 98 12.75 -8.76 -4.21
C GLY A 98 12.95 -7.75 -3.08
N LEU A 99 14.04 -7.01 -3.12
CA LEU A 99 14.25 -5.81 -2.32
C LEU A 99 14.66 -4.69 -3.25
N LEU A 100 13.83 -3.65 -3.29
CA LEU A 100 14.05 -2.45 -4.09
C LEU A 100 14.28 -1.24 -3.19
N GLN A 101 14.96 -0.25 -3.76
CA GLN A 101 15.13 1.07 -3.16
C GLN A 101 14.83 2.18 -4.17
N ALA A 102 14.24 3.28 -3.70
CA ALA A 102 14.11 4.53 -4.42
C ALA A 102 14.39 5.71 -3.48
N ALA A 103 15.07 6.75 -3.97
CA ALA A 103 15.31 7.97 -3.19
C ALA A 103 14.04 8.82 -3.13
N LEU A 104 13.68 9.32 -1.94
CA LEU A 104 12.49 10.15 -1.75
C LEU A 104 12.78 11.66 -1.79
N ASP A 105 14.06 12.07 -1.88
CA ASP A 105 14.47 13.48 -1.98
C ASP A 105 13.73 14.32 -3.04
N PRO A 106 13.33 13.79 -4.23
CA PRO A 106 12.62 14.61 -5.21
C PRO A 106 11.15 14.92 -4.81
N LEU A 107 10.64 14.36 -3.71
CA LEU A 107 9.31 14.66 -3.14
C LEU A 107 9.33 15.82 -2.12
N SER A 108 10.43 16.58 -2.07
CA SER A 108 10.71 17.62 -1.08
C SER A 108 9.75 18.82 -1.04
N SER A 109 8.69 18.85 -1.85
CA SER A 109 7.62 19.85 -1.74
C SER A 109 6.28 19.19 -1.40
N PRO A 110 5.78 19.36 -0.15
CA PRO A 110 4.47 18.90 0.25
C PRO A 110 3.44 19.88 -0.31
N SER A 111 3.02 19.68 -1.56
CA SER A 111 1.85 20.40 -2.08
C SER A 111 0.67 19.45 -2.19
N ASP A 112 -0.06 19.37 -1.07
CA ASP A 112 -1.49 19.11 -0.94
C ASP A 112 -2.08 18.08 -1.91
N ALA A 113 -1.86 16.80 -1.59
CA ALA A 113 -2.90 15.79 -1.36
C ALA A 113 -2.19 14.47 -1.05
N SER A 114 -2.83 13.60 -0.28
CA SER A 114 -2.52 12.17 -0.28
C SER A 114 -2.60 11.66 -1.73
N ARG A 115 -1.47 11.33 -2.34
CA ARG A 115 -1.40 10.94 -3.74
C ARG A 115 -0.73 9.58 -3.87
N PRO A 116 -1.16 8.76 -4.85
CA PRO A 116 -0.38 7.61 -5.23
C PRO A 116 0.93 8.08 -5.87
N ILE A 117 2.03 7.43 -5.51
CA ILE A 117 3.32 7.52 -6.16
C ILE A 117 3.48 6.30 -7.04
N ASN A 118 3.82 6.52 -8.30
CA ASN A 118 4.18 5.46 -9.23
C ASN A 118 5.61 5.03 -8.97
N VAL A 119 5.79 3.81 -8.48
CA VAL A 119 7.10 3.19 -8.31
C VAL A 119 7.33 2.28 -9.51
N THR A 120 8.20 2.70 -10.42
CA THR A 120 8.58 1.92 -11.60
C THR A 120 9.90 1.22 -11.37
N PHE A 121 10.05 0.01 -11.90
CA PHE A 121 11.30 -0.74 -11.81
C PHE A 121 11.42 -1.78 -12.92
N THR A 122 12.66 -2.16 -13.22
CA THR A 122 12.96 -3.21 -14.21
C THR A 122 13.43 -4.47 -13.49
N SER A 123 12.64 -5.53 -13.57
CA SER A 123 12.96 -6.86 -13.03
C SER A 123 13.97 -7.59 -13.91
N GLN A 124 14.92 -8.29 -13.29
CA GLN A 124 15.82 -9.23 -13.95
C GLN A 124 15.23 -10.66 -14.01
N ARG A 125 14.01 -10.85 -13.47
CA ARG A 125 13.28 -12.12 -13.36
C ARG A 125 11.97 -12.08 -14.11
N GLU A 126 12.01 -11.71 -15.39
CA GLU A 126 10.84 -11.74 -16.29
C GLU A 126 10.15 -13.13 -16.29
N GLU A 127 10.92 -14.20 -16.08
CA GLU A 127 10.39 -15.56 -15.96
C GLU A 127 9.39 -15.75 -14.81
N TYR A 128 9.50 -14.98 -13.73
CA TYR A 128 8.54 -15.03 -12.63
C TYR A 128 7.25 -14.30 -13.00
N TYR A 129 7.36 -13.08 -13.53
CA TYR A 129 6.21 -12.24 -13.88
C TYR A 129 5.35 -12.85 -14.99
N SER A 130 5.97 -13.47 -15.99
CA SER A 130 5.26 -14.24 -17.03
C SER A 130 4.50 -15.47 -16.50
N ARG A 131 4.85 -15.97 -15.30
CA ARG A 131 4.19 -17.10 -14.62
C ARG A 131 3.46 -16.69 -13.35
N TYR A 132 3.23 -15.40 -13.15
CA TYR A 132 2.61 -14.88 -11.93
C TYR A 132 1.26 -15.56 -11.62
N GLN A 133 0.49 -15.94 -12.64
CA GLN A 133 -0.79 -16.65 -12.51
C GLN A 133 -0.65 -18.11 -12.02
N GLU A 134 0.57 -18.66 -11.96
CA GLU A 134 0.85 -19.97 -11.38
C GLU A 134 1.03 -19.89 -9.85
N THR A 135 1.44 -18.75 -9.30
CA THR A 135 1.64 -18.53 -7.85
C THR A 135 0.30 -18.57 -7.11
N PRO A 136 0.08 -19.41 -6.08
CA PRO A 136 -1.26 -19.64 -5.51
C PRO A 136 -2.03 -18.38 -5.07
N PRO A 137 -3.30 -18.18 -5.49
CA PRO A 137 -4.16 -17.08 -5.02
C PRO A 137 -4.82 -17.41 -3.67
N PRO A 138 -5.27 -16.42 -2.87
CA PRO A 138 -5.21 -14.97 -3.11
C PRO A 138 -3.84 -14.36 -2.76
N HIS A 139 -3.64 -13.08 -3.10
CA HIS A 139 -2.45 -12.29 -2.80
C HIS A 139 -1.17 -12.97 -3.26
N ARG A 140 -0.99 -13.10 -4.57
CA ARG A 140 0.10 -13.92 -5.12
C ARG A 140 1.48 -13.33 -4.84
N LEU A 141 1.57 -12.00 -4.73
CA LEU A 141 2.80 -11.26 -4.46
C LEU A 141 2.52 -10.17 -3.43
N ALA A 142 2.89 -10.45 -2.19
CA ALA A 142 2.80 -9.48 -1.11
C ALA A 142 3.90 -8.42 -1.24
N VAL A 143 3.56 -7.20 -0.86
CA VAL A 143 4.46 -6.05 -0.91
C VAL A 143 4.48 -5.33 0.43
N LEU A 144 5.68 -5.07 0.95
CA LEU A 144 5.91 -4.24 2.12
C LEU A 144 6.77 -3.04 1.71
N ALA A 145 6.17 -1.85 1.68
CA ALA A 145 6.87 -0.61 1.40
C ALA A 145 7.10 0.18 2.70
N GLU A 146 8.37 0.38 3.06
CA GLU A 146 8.77 1.09 4.28
C GLU A 146 9.59 2.34 3.91
N ILE A 147 9.38 3.46 4.61
CA ILE A 147 10.24 4.65 4.52
C ILE A 147 11.34 4.55 5.57
N LYS A 148 12.61 4.55 5.14
CA LYS A 148 13.78 4.41 6.03
C LYS A 148 14.98 5.23 5.54
N PRO A 149 15.96 5.54 6.40
CA PRO A 149 17.21 6.18 5.96
C PRO A 149 18.01 5.33 4.97
N ALA A 150 17.92 4.00 5.10
CA ALA A 150 18.57 3.05 4.22
C ALA A 150 17.79 1.72 4.14
N CYS A 151 17.80 1.08 2.98
CA CYS A 151 17.16 -0.22 2.78
C CYS A 151 18.03 -1.39 3.23
N THR A 152 18.37 -1.44 4.53
CA THR A 152 19.15 -2.51 5.14
C THR A 152 18.41 -3.19 6.30
N PRO A 153 18.72 -4.46 6.62
CA PRO A 153 18.08 -5.16 7.75
C PRO A 153 18.39 -4.56 9.13
N ALA A 154 19.41 -3.71 9.24
CA ALA A 154 19.81 -3.10 10.52
C ALA A 154 18.90 -1.91 10.90
N GLU A 155 18.27 -1.27 9.91
CA GLU A 155 17.37 -0.16 10.15
C GLU A 155 16.05 -0.64 10.78
N PRO A 156 15.54 0.06 11.80
CA PRO A 156 14.24 -0.26 12.37
C PRO A 156 13.12 -0.14 11.32
N THR A 157 11.97 -0.75 11.61
CA THR A 157 10.77 -0.52 10.81
C THR A 157 10.38 0.95 10.91
N GLY A 158 10.36 1.62 9.76
CA GLY A 158 9.83 2.98 9.63
C GLY A 158 8.38 2.95 9.14
N PRO A 159 7.80 4.13 8.82
CA PRO A 159 6.44 4.24 8.31
C PRO A 159 6.20 3.33 7.10
N ILE A 160 5.08 2.61 7.12
CA ILE A 160 4.67 1.66 6.07
C ILE A 160 3.67 2.34 5.16
N LEU A 161 3.96 2.37 3.86
CA LEU A 161 3.03 2.86 2.85
C LEU A 161 2.14 1.71 2.36
N PRO A 162 0.81 1.87 2.34
CA PRO A 162 -0.07 0.99 1.58
C PRO A 162 0.25 1.02 0.09
N VAL A 163 0.18 -0.12 -0.58
CA VAL A 163 0.48 -0.21 -2.01
C VAL A 163 -0.53 -1.05 -2.79
N ALA A 164 -0.63 -0.85 -4.09
CA ALA A 164 -1.35 -1.73 -5.01
C ALA A 164 -0.67 -1.76 -6.38
N TRP A 165 -0.85 -2.87 -7.09
CA TRP A 165 -0.52 -2.97 -8.52
C TRP A 165 -1.58 -2.31 -9.40
N ALA A 166 -2.83 -2.26 -8.93
CA ALA A 166 -3.87 -1.47 -9.57
C ALA A 166 -3.74 0.01 -9.22
N ASP A 167 -4.14 0.87 -10.15
CA ASP A 167 -4.40 2.27 -9.87
C ASP A 167 -5.65 2.37 -8.97
N VAL A 168 -5.47 2.91 -7.76
CA VAL A 168 -6.51 3.01 -6.74
C VAL A 168 -6.64 4.48 -6.35
N GLU A 169 -7.82 5.05 -6.59
CA GLU A 169 -8.09 6.48 -6.36
C GLU A 169 -7.94 6.89 -4.89
N ALA A 170 -8.28 6.00 -3.93
CA ALA A 170 -8.16 6.26 -2.51
C ALA A 170 -8.04 4.97 -1.68
N PRO A 171 -7.36 5.00 -0.52
CA PRO A 171 -7.31 3.87 0.39
C PRO A 171 -8.69 3.53 0.96
N GLY A 172 -9.22 2.36 0.61
CA GLY A 172 -10.47 1.83 1.17
C GLY A 172 -10.20 0.69 2.15
N ILE A 173 -9.86 -0.48 1.60
CA ILE A 173 -9.56 -1.69 2.38
C ILE A 173 -8.06 -1.97 2.31
N LEU A 174 -7.46 -2.29 3.45
CA LEU A 174 -6.10 -2.79 3.56
C LEU A 174 -6.11 -4.30 3.80
N ASN A 175 -5.31 -5.02 3.04
CA ASN A 175 -4.93 -6.39 3.28
C ASN A 175 -3.56 -6.41 3.95
N VAL A 176 -3.50 -6.82 5.22
CA VAL A 176 -2.26 -6.99 5.97
C VAL A 176 -1.87 -8.47 5.94
N MET A 177 -0.83 -8.83 5.19
CA MET A 177 -0.40 -10.21 5.00
C MET A 177 0.64 -10.61 6.04
N VAL A 178 0.40 -11.73 6.72
CA VAL A 178 1.19 -12.17 7.88
C VAL A 178 1.51 -13.66 7.82
N ASN A 179 2.75 -14.00 8.18
CA ASN A 179 3.14 -15.35 8.56
C ASN A 179 2.89 -15.54 10.06
N SER A 180 1.69 -16.00 10.37
CA SER A 180 1.19 -16.25 11.72
C SER A 180 1.59 -17.62 12.24
N SER A 181 2.05 -18.54 11.39
CA SER A 181 2.52 -19.87 11.79
C SER A 181 1.46 -20.64 12.60
N ARG A 182 0.20 -20.60 12.12
CA ARG A 182 -0.99 -21.16 12.81
C ARG A 182 -1.31 -20.57 14.18
N MET A 183 -0.83 -19.37 14.47
CA MET A 183 -1.29 -18.60 15.63
C MET A 183 -2.52 -17.79 15.23
N ARG A 184 -3.44 -17.60 16.19
CA ARG A 184 -4.52 -16.62 16.01
C ARG A 184 -3.89 -15.23 15.98
N THR A 185 -4.19 -14.44 14.98
CA THR A 185 -3.58 -13.12 14.80
C THR A 185 -4.65 -12.06 14.71
N LEU A 186 -4.38 -10.92 15.37
CA LEU A 186 -5.21 -9.74 15.34
C LEU A 186 -4.37 -8.57 14.85
N PHE A 187 -4.95 -7.74 14.00
CA PHE A 187 -4.44 -6.41 13.71
C PHE A 187 -5.13 -5.41 14.63
N ALA A 188 -4.37 -4.80 15.54
CA ALA A 188 -4.87 -3.88 16.55
C ALA A 188 -4.49 -2.44 16.22
N VAL A 189 -5.46 -1.54 16.30
CA VAL A 189 -5.29 -0.10 16.07
C VAL A 189 -5.83 0.66 17.28
N PRO A 190 -5.02 1.51 17.93
CA PRO A 190 -5.52 2.45 18.91
C PRO A 190 -6.43 3.49 18.23
N VAL A 191 -7.60 3.76 18.79
CA VAL A 191 -8.58 4.71 18.27
C VAL A 191 -9.01 5.66 19.39
N ASP A 192 -8.84 6.96 19.14
CA ASP A 192 -9.28 8.00 20.05
C ASP A 192 -10.79 8.22 19.94
N ARG A 193 -11.46 8.42 21.08
CA ARG A 193 -12.91 8.55 21.12
C ARG A 193 -13.34 9.94 20.64
N PRO A 194 -14.42 10.05 19.83
CA PRO A 194 -14.98 11.34 19.45
C PRO A 194 -15.35 12.17 20.68
N GLY A 195 -14.74 13.36 20.82
CA GLY A 195 -15.09 14.36 21.83
C GLY A 195 -14.66 14.06 23.28
N GLY A 196 -13.73 13.14 23.53
CA GLY A 196 -13.38 12.71 24.89
C GLY A 196 -11.93 12.89 25.30
N GLU A 197 -11.70 13.44 26.49
CA GLU A 197 -10.48 13.21 27.29
C GLU A 197 -10.51 11.76 27.82
N GLY A 198 -9.50 10.94 27.52
CA GLY A 198 -9.40 9.56 28.00
C GLY A 198 -8.39 8.72 27.24
N LYS A 199 -8.12 7.49 27.70
CA LYS A 199 -7.24 6.55 26.99
C LYS A 199 -7.90 6.02 25.71
N ALA A 200 -7.11 5.94 24.64
CA ALA A 200 -7.48 5.30 23.37
C ALA A 200 -8.02 3.89 23.59
N ARG A 201 -9.03 3.50 22.80
CA ARG A 201 -9.52 2.11 22.74
C ARG A 201 -8.77 1.36 21.65
N HIS A 202 -8.45 0.09 21.86
CA HIS A 202 -7.88 -0.73 20.78
C HIS A 202 -9.03 -1.40 20.04
N LEU A 203 -9.13 -1.14 18.74
CA LEU A 203 -9.97 -1.92 17.84
C LEU A 203 -9.10 -3.02 17.24
N ALA A 204 -9.57 -4.26 17.33
CA ALA A 204 -8.87 -5.42 16.81
C ALA A 204 -9.66 -6.02 15.65
N VAL A 205 -8.99 -6.17 14.51
CA VAL A 205 -9.47 -6.90 13.34
C VAL A 205 -8.84 -8.29 13.40
N GLU A 206 -9.67 -9.34 13.44
CA GLU A 206 -9.18 -10.71 13.39
C GLU A 206 -8.73 -11.06 11.97
N CYS A 207 -7.59 -11.72 11.86
CA CYS A 207 -7.04 -12.13 10.58
C CYS A 207 -7.57 -13.51 10.21
N ASP A 208 -7.94 -13.68 8.95
CA ASP A 208 -8.42 -14.94 8.41
C ASP A 208 -7.24 -15.80 7.96
N ASP A 209 -7.35 -17.10 8.20
CA ASP A 209 -6.43 -18.09 7.62
C ASP A 209 -6.63 -18.13 6.10
N ILE A 210 -5.52 -18.16 5.36
CA ILE A 210 -5.57 -18.41 3.93
C ILE A 210 -5.43 -19.91 3.70
N ASP A 211 -6.51 -20.56 3.26
CA ASP A 211 -6.48 -21.98 2.95
C ASP A 211 -5.37 -22.28 1.94
N ALA A 212 -4.43 -23.14 2.34
CA ALA A 212 -3.30 -23.53 1.52
C ALA A 212 -2.89 -24.97 1.81
N THR A 213 -2.77 -25.76 0.76
CA THR A 213 -2.37 -27.17 0.82
C THR A 213 -0.84 -27.37 0.79
N GLN A 214 -0.04 -26.32 0.53
CA GLN A 214 1.42 -26.41 0.38
C GLN A 214 2.17 -25.22 1.00
N ARG A 215 3.51 -25.23 0.87
CA ARG A 215 4.48 -24.26 1.44
C ARG A 215 4.08 -22.82 1.08
N ILE A 216 3.97 -21.96 2.10
CA ILE A 216 3.54 -20.56 1.96
C ILE A 216 4.41 -19.62 2.78
N ALA A 217 4.81 -18.50 2.20
CA ALA A 217 5.54 -17.41 2.85
C ALA A 217 4.71 -16.69 3.93
N PHE A 218 3.39 -16.66 3.75
CA PHE A 218 2.41 -16.13 4.69
C PHE A 218 1.11 -16.94 4.61
N ASP A 219 0.43 -17.05 5.75
CA ASP A 219 -0.69 -17.96 5.98
C ASP A 219 -1.95 -17.27 6.49
N THR A 220 -1.89 -15.95 6.72
CA THR A 220 -3.02 -15.18 7.27
C THR A 220 -3.11 -13.79 6.65
N ILE A 221 -4.33 -13.25 6.60
CA ILE A 221 -4.61 -11.89 6.10
C ILE A 221 -5.57 -11.21 7.06
N CYS A 222 -5.25 -9.99 7.46
CA CYS A 222 -6.19 -9.12 8.16
C CYS A 222 -6.78 -8.14 7.14
N ARG A 223 -8.10 -8.22 6.91
CA ARG A 223 -8.82 -7.29 6.01
C ARG A 223 -9.35 -6.12 6.84
N VAL A 224 -8.74 -4.96 6.69
CA VAL A 224 -9.03 -3.77 7.50
C VAL A 224 -9.78 -2.75 6.64
N ASP A 225 -11.01 -2.44 7.01
CA ASP A 225 -11.79 -1.36 6.40
C ASP A 225 -11.44 -0.03 7.09
N LEU A 226 -10.76 0.86 6.36
CA LEU A 226 -10.32 2.15 6.90
C LEU A 226 -11.50 3.08 7.19
N ALA A 227 -12.57 3.02 6.40
CA ALA A 227 -13.77 3.83 6.65
C ALA A 227 -14.43 3.39 7.97
N GLN A 228 -14.52 2.09 8.21
CA GLN A 228 -15.06 1.55 9.46
C GLN A 228 -14.22 1.96 10.69
N LEU A 229 -12.88 1.99 10.56
CA LEU A 229 -12.01 2.49 11.63
C LEU A 229 -12.25 3.98 11.91
N ASN A 230 -12.39 4.80 10.87
CA ASN A 230 -12.66 6.23 10.99
C ASN A 230 -14.07 6.51 11.56
N GLU A 231 -15.07 5.70 11.24
CA GLU A 231 -16.41 5.79 11.87
C GLU A 231 -16.33 5.54 13.38
N ALA A 232 -15.34 4.77 13.83
CA ALA A 232 -15.14 4.46 15.23
C ALA A 232 -14.37 5.55 15.99
N GLY A 233 -13.77 6.54 15.34
CA GLY A 233 -13.03 7.62 15.97
C GLY A 233 -11.83 8.07 15.15
N ASP A 234 -10.78 8.54 15.82
CA ASP A 234 -9.53 8.92 15.15
C ASP A 234 -8.49 7.80 15.32
N PRO A 235 -8.26 6.95 14.29
CA PRO A 235 -7.34 5.84 14.40
C PRO A 235 -5.88 6.31 14.33
N ARG A 236 -5.08 5.85 15.26
CA ARG A 236 -3.63 6.09 15.34
C ARG A 236 -2.91 4.99 14.57
N LEU A 237 -2.95 5.09 13.24
CA LEU A 237 -2.46 4.07 12.31
C LEU A 237 -0.93 3.88 12.41
N ASP A 238 -0.21 4.93 12.82
CA ASP A 238 1.22 4.92 13.12
C ASP A 238 1.59 4.06 14.35
N GLU A 239 0.60 3.73 15.19
CA GLU A 239 0.74 2.85 16.36
C GLU A 239 0.09 1.48 16.17
N ALA A 240 -0.34 1.13 14.95
CA ALA A 240 -0.95 -0.17 14.72
C ALA A 240 0.04 -1.32 14.95
N GLU A 241 -0.48 -2.47 15.42
CA GLU A 241 0.34 -3.63 15.74
C GLU A 241 -0.36 -4.96 15.39
N LEU A 242 0.44 -5.97 15.11
CA LEU A 242 -0.02 -7.36 15.02
C LEU A 242 0.17 -8.05 16.37
N VAL A 243 -0.93 -8.58 16.90
CA VAL A 243 -0.96 -9.38 18.12
C VAL A 243 -1.17 -10.84 17.75
N ARG A 244 -0.14 -11.66 17.93
CA ARG A 244 -0.19 -13.11 17.66
C ARG A 244 -0.39 -13.87 18.95
N MET A 245 -1.33 -14.81 18.98
CA MET A 245 -1.71 -15.55 20.18
C MET A 245 -1.61 -17.06 19.98
N ARG A 246 -1.05 -17.75 20.98
CA ARG A 246 -1.08 -19.21 21.09
C ARG A 246 -1.93 -19.58 22.30
N GLY A 247 -3.21 -19.88 22.07
CA GLY A 247 -4.20 -19.96 23.15
C GLY A 247 -4.37 -18.59 23.82
N PRO A 248 -4.35 -18.50 25.17
CA PRO A 248 -4.52 -17.22 25.89
C PRO A 248 -3.23 -16.38 25.96
N SER A 249 -2.09 -16.90 25.51
CA SER A 249 -0.79 -16.24 25.66
C SER A 249 -0.42 -15.44 24.40
N PRO A 250 -0.24 -14.11 24.50
CA PRO A 250 0.27 -13.32 23.38
C PRO A 250 1.78 -13.56 23.21
N ALA A 251 2.22 -13.65 21.96
CA ALA A 251 3.62 -13.48 21.60
C ALA A 251 3.98 -11.99 21.59
N ARG A 252 5.26 -11.69 21.33
CA ARG A 252 5.72 -10.31 21.11
C ARG A 252 4.90 -9.67 19.98
N THR A 253 4.37 -8.47 20.23
CA THR A 253 3.67 -7.71 19.19
C THR A 253 4.64 -7.25 18.11
N ILE A 254 4.14 -7.13 16.89
CA ILE A 254 4.91 -6.69 15.73
C ILE A 254 4.35 -5.32 15.33
N PRO A 255 5.16 -4.25 15.39
CA PRO A 255 4.69 -2.93 14.99
C PRO A 255 4.40 -2.91 13.49
N VAL A 256 3.30 -2.25 13.12
CA VAL A 256 2.89 -1.98 11.75
C VAL A 256 2.57 -0.49 11.65
N PRO A 257 3.58 0.39 11.75
CA PRO A 257 3.36 1.83 11.77
C PRO A 257 2.92 2.29 10.38
N LEU A 258 1.62 2.23 10.11
CA LEU A 258 1.07 2.67 8.82
C LEU A 258 1.23 4.18 8.73
N ALA A 259 1.73 4.66 7.60
CA ALA A 259 1.79 6.11 7.36
C ALA A 259 0.37 6.67 7.33
N GLN A 260 0.16 7.80 8.01
CA GLN A 260 -1.09 8.54 8.09
C GLN A 260 -0.89 10.01 7.77
#